data_AF-A0A6J7H0H9-F1
#
_entry.id   AF-A0A6J7H0H9-F1
#
_cell.length_a   1.000
_cell.length_b   1.000
_cell.length_c   1.000
_cell.angle_alpha   90.00
_cell.angle_beta   90.00
_cell.angle_gamma   90.00
#
_symmetry.space_group_name_H-M   'P 1'
#
loop_
_entity.id
_entity.type
_entity.pdbx_description
1 polymer ?
#
loop_
_entity_poly.entity_id
_entity_poly.type
_entity_poly.pdbx_seq_one_letter_code
_entity_poly.pdbx_strand_id
1 'polypeptide(L)'
;MSDSDSGSAARDLPGDRDADGASVDRALTDAVVRTLRALTGRGATSARGFINGDTAVVVMYDALTEGERNLVRKGHADQVKELRYTYQRAMADEVVPAVEQAVGRRVEAFMSANHVDPDHAVEVFILGDPL
;
A
#
# COMPACT_ATOMS: atom_id res chain seq x y z
N MET A 1 -33.84 15.09 16.47
CA MET A 1 -32.92 15.86 15.61
C MET A 1 -31.98 16.62 16.53
N SER A 2 -30.73 16.23 16.75
CA SER A 2 -29.93 15.15 16.16
C SER A 2 -28.84 14.81 17.19
N ASP A 3 -28.68 13.51 17.47
CA ASP A 3 -27.54 12.99 18.20
C ASP A 3 -26.26 13.29 17.42
N SER A 4 -25.28 13.90 18.09
CA SER A 4 -23.94 14.12 17.58
C SER A 4 -22.97 13.52 18.59
N ASP A 5 -22.94 12.19 18.64
CA ASP A 5 -21.94 11.43 19.38
C ASP A 5 -20.66 11.39 18.53
N SER A 6 -19.85 12.43 18.61
CA SER A 6 -18.52 12.50 17.99
C SER A 6 -17.47 12.00 18.98
N GLY A 7 -17.52 10.69 19.25
CA GLY A 7 -16.43 9.96 19.89
C GLY A 7 -15.20 9.90 18.98
N SER A 8 -14.37 10.94 19.02
CA SER A 8 -13.03 10.92 18.45
C SER A 8 -12.11 10.10 19.35
N ALA A 9 -12.13 8.77 19.18
CA ALA A 9 -11.04 7.92 19.64
C ALA A 9 -9.87 8.12 18.68
N ALA A 10 -8.92 8.98 19.08
CA ALA A 10 -7.58 9.00 18.50
C ALA A 10 -7.02 7.57 18.62
N ARG A 11 -6.96 6.86 17.48
CA ARG A 11 -6.56 5.47 17.40
C ARG A 11 -5.06 5.38 17.71
N ASP A 12 -4.73 4.54 18.70
CA ASP A 12 -3.36 4.19 19.10
C ASP A 12 -2.48 3.87 17.89
N LEU A 13 -1.27 4.42 17.89
CA LEU A 13 -0.17 4.00 17.00
C LEU A 13 0.38 2.65 17.51
N PRO A 14 0.87 1.74 16.65
CA PRO A 14 0.92 0.32 16.98
C PRO A 14 1.98 -0.02 18.03
N GLY A 15 1.55 -0.73 19.08
CA GLY A 15 2.40 -1.52 19.97
C GLY A 15 2.84 -2.84 19.31
N ASP A 16 3.79 -3.54 19.93
CA ASP A 16 4.28 -4.85 19.51
C ASP A 16 3.12 -5.80 19.22
N ARG A 17 3.08 -6.35 18.00
CA ARG A 17 2.07 -7.33 17.60
C ARG A 17 2.53 -8.74 17.92
N ASP A 18 1.55 -9.63 18.10
CA ASP A 18 1.81 -11.06 18.29
C ASP A 18 2.36 -11.73 17.01
N ALA A 19 2.83 -12.97 17.16
CA ALA A 19 3.50 -13.70 16.09
C ALA A 19 2.59 -13.94 14.86
N ASP A 20 1.29 -14.17 15.09
CA ASP A 20 0.31 -14.41 14.04
C ASP A 20 0.05 -13.13 13.26
N GLY A 21 -0.16 -12.00 13.94
CA GLY A 21 -0.22 -10.69 13.30
C GLY A 21 1.04 -10.43 12.48
N ALA A 22 2.23 -10.62 13.06
CA ALA A 22 3.52 -10.40 12.40
C ALA A 22 3.68 -11.23 11.11
N SER A 23 3.14 -12.44 11.10
CA SER A 23 3.10 -13.31 9.91
C SER A 23 2.20 -12.74 8.81
N VAL A 24 1.00 -12.27 9.17
CA VAL A 24 0.03 -11.69 8.22
C VAL A 24 0.56 -10.40 7.59
N ASP A 25 1.21 -9.52 8.35
CA ASP A 25 1.82 -8.30 7.79
C ASP A 25 2.90 -8.63 6.76
N ARG A 26 3.70 -9.66 7.02
CA ARG A 26 4.72 -10.11 6.09
C ARG A 26 4.08 -10.64 4.82
N ALA A 27 3.06 -11.49 4.95
CA ALA A 27 2.33 -12.02 3.81
C ALA A 27 1.70 -10.90 2.95
N LEU A 28 1.08 -9.91 3.59
CA LEU A 28 0.56 -8.69 2.96
C LEU A 28 1.67 -7.93 2.21
N THR A 29 2.79 -7.65 2.90
CA THR A 29 3.93 -6.92 2.32
C THR A 29 4.46 -7.63 1.08
N ASP A 30 4.69 -8.94 1.20
CA ASP A 30 5.26 -9.74 0.13
C ASP A 30 4.31 -9.85 -1.07
N ALA A 31 3.00 -9.95 -0.83
CA ALA A 31 1.99 -9.96 -1.89
C ALA A 31 2.07 -8.68 -2.73
N VAL A 32 2.05 -7.52 -2.09
CA VAL A 32 2.12 -6.21 -2.76
C VAL A 32 3.43 -6.04 -3.53
N VAL A 33 4.57 -6.33 -2.90
CA VAL A 33 5.90 -6.16 -3.53
C VAL A 33 6.07 -7.08 -4.73
N ARG A 34 5.61 -8.34 -4.65
CA ARG A 34 5.67 -9.29 -5.78
C ARG A 34 4.85 -8.82 -6.96
N THR A 35 3.62 -8.36 -6.72
CA THR A 35 2.73 -7.87 -7.79
C THR A 35 3.31 -6.61 -8.44
N LEU A 36 3.80 -5.65 -7.65
CA LEU A 36 4.44 -4.45 -8.19
C LEU A 36 5.67 -4.79 -9.05
N ARG A 37 6.50 -5.74 -8.59
CA ARG A 37 7.68 -6.19 -9.33
C ARG A 37 7.31 -6.83 -10.67
N ALA A 38 6.23 -7.61 -10.72
CA ALA A 38 5.79 -8.26 -11.94
C ALA A 38 5.38 -7.25 -13.03
N LEU A 39 4.76 -6.13 -12.64
CA LEU A 39 4.24 -5.13 -13.57
C LEU A 39 5.27 -4.09 -14.01
N THR A 40 6.13 -3.65 -13.08
CA THR A 40 7.09 -2.56 -13.34
C THR A 40 8.50 -3.07 -13.66
N GLY A 41 8.72 -4.39 -13.58
CA GLY A 41 10.04 -5.01 -13.73
C GLY A 41 10.98 -4.79 -12.55
N ARG A 42 10.59 -3.96 -11.57
CA ARG A 42 11.38 -3.70 -10.35
C ARG A 42 10.46 -3.59 -9.12
N GLY A 43 10.78 -4.34 -8.06
CA GLY A 43 10.11 -4.19 -6.77
C GLY A 43 10.65 -2.98 -6.00
N ALA A 44 9.89 -2.47 -5.03
CA ALA A 44 10.40 -1.54 -4.04
C ALA A 44 11.63 -2.13 -3.34
N THR A 45 12.64 -1.29 -3.04
CA THR A 45 13.90 -1.76 -2.44
C THR A 45 13.72 -2.13 -0.97
N SER A 46 12.73 -1.51 -0.31
CA SER A 46 12.28 -1.85 1.03
C SER A 46 10.77 -1.61 1.12
N ALA A 47 10.06 -2.39 1.92
CA ALA A 47 8.64 -2.23 2.16
C ALA A 47 8.25 -2.66 3.58
N ARG A 48 7.18 -2.07 4.10
CA ARG A 48 6.59 -2.42 5.40
C ARG A 48 5.08 -2.41 5.29
N GLY A 49 4.48 -3.58 5.46
CA GLY A 49 3.04 -3.77 5.61
C GLY A 49 2.62 -3.73 7.07
N PHE A 50 1.42 -3.24 7.33
CA PHE A 50 0.74 -3.38 8.61
C PHE A 50 -0.77 -3.40 8.47
N ILE A 51 -1.43 -4.09 9.40
CA ILE A 51 -2.89 -4.10 9.54
C ILE A 51 -3.29 -3.50 10.88
N ASN A 52 -4.21 -2.55 10.85
CA ASN A 52 -4.86 -1.97 12.02
C ASN A 52 -6.38 -1.96 11.82
N GLY A 53 -7.10 -2.82 12.54
CA GLY A 53 -8.54 -2.99 12.39
C GLY A 53 -8.93 -3.49 10.99
N ASP A 54 -9.71 -2.70 10.27
CA ASP A 54 -10.13 -2.93 8.88
C ASP A 54 -9.15 -2.36 7.85
N THR A 55 -8.04 -1.74 8.28
CA THR A 55 -7.16 -1.03 7.37
C THR A 55 -5.83 -1.77 7.24
N ALA A 56 -5.49 -2.22 6.03
CA ALA A 56 -4.17 -2.73 5.67
C ALA A 56 -3.40 -1.69 4.86
N VAL A 57 -2.15 -1.47 5.20
CA VAL A 57 -1.28 -0.47 4.56
C VAL A 57 0.04 -1.11 4.22
N VAL A 58 0.56 -0.88 3.01
CA VAL A 58 1.94 -1.22 2.64
C VAL A 58 2.66 0.06 2.22
N VAL A 59 3.68 0.43 2.99
CA VAL A 59 4.57 1.54 2.67
C VAL A 59 5.80 0.99 1.95
N MET A 60 6.14 1.57 0.82
CA MET A 60 7.28 1.22 -0.01
C MET A 60 8.27 2.37 -0.07
N TYR A 61 9.56 2.03 0.06
CA TYR A 61 10.67 2.96 0.08
C TYR A 61 11.54 2.73 -1.16
N ASP A 62 12.06 3.82 -1.72
CA ASP A 62 12.86 3.80 -2.95
C ASP A 62 12.13 3.08 -4.09
N ALA A 63 10.89 3.51 -4.34
CA ALA A 63 9.97 2.89 -5.29
C ALA A 63 10.23 3.31 -6.74
N LEU A 64 10.90 4.45 -6.96
CA LEU A 64 11.28 4.90 -8.29
C LEU A 64 12.42 4.07 -8.87
N THR A 65 12.35 3.81 -10.16
CA THR A 65 13.47 3.34 -10.97
C THR A 65 14.53 4.45 -11.12
N GLU A 66 15.72 4.09 -11.56
CA GLU A 66 16.77 5.08 -11.84
C GLU A 66 16.36 6.06 -12.95
N GLY A 67 15.63 5.58 -13.96
CA GLY A 67 15.09 6.40 -15.03
C GLY A 67 14.06 7.42 -14.52
N GLU A 68 13.13 6.99 -13.68
CA GLU A 68 12.15 7.88 -13.05
C GLU A 68 12.82 8.91 -12.14
N ARG A 69 13.82 8.51 -11.33
CA ARG A 69 14.61 9.46 -10.53
C ARG A 69 15.32 10.51 -11.41
N ASN A 70 15.83 10.11 -12.58
CA ASN A 70 16.45 11.04 -13.52
C ASN A 70 15.42 12.04 -14.08
N LEU A 71 14.23 11.57 -14.45
CA LEU A 71 13.13 12.43 -14.89
C LEU A 71 12.70 13.43 -13.82
N VAL A 72 12.55 12.99 -12.56
CA VAL A 72 12.26 13.88 -11.42
C VAL A 72 13.32 14.97 -11.28
N ARG A 73 14.61 14.61 -11.31
CA ARG A 73 15.73 15.59 -11.25
C ARG A 73 15.73 16.59 -12.41
N LYS A 74 15.13 16.24 -13.55
CA LYS A 74 14.99 17.10 -14.74
C LYS A 74 13.70 17.92 -14.75
N GLY A 75 12.92 17.91 -13.66
CA GLY A 75 11.69 18.70 -13.53
C GLY A 75 10.43 18.01 -14.05
N HIS A 76 10.47 16.70 -14.29
CA HIS A 76 9.32 15.92 -14.78
C HIS A 76 8.61 15.13 -13.67
N ALA A 77 8.52 15.69 -12.48
CA ALA A 77 7.94 15.04 -11.31
C ALA A 77 6.48 14.62 -11.50
N ASP A 78 5.67 15.49 -12.12
CA ASP A 78 4.24 15.24 -12.28
C ASP A 78 3.98 14.12 -13.31
N GLN A 79 4.76 14.05 -14.39
CA GLN A 79 4.67 12.94 -15.35
C GLN A 79 5.02 11.59 -14.69
N VAL A 80 6.01 11.58 -13.79
CA VAL A 80 6.36 10.36 -13.04
C VAL A 80 5.24 9.97 -12.07
N LYS A 81 4.62 10.92 -11.37
CA LYS A 81 3.47 10.64 -10.49
C LYS A 81 2.30 10.04 -11.28
N GLU A 82 1.95 10.61 -12.42
CA GLU A 82 0.87 10.11 -13.28
C GLU A 82 1.15 8.72 -13.83
N LEU A 83 2.39 8.46 -14.27
CA LEU A 83 2.81 7.14 -14.72
C LEU A 83 2.67 6.09 -13.60
N ARG A 84 3.14 6.43 -12.41
CA ARG A 84 3.08 5.56 -11.23
C ARG A 84 1.64 5.27 -10.79
N TYR A 85 0.80 6.31 -10.76
CA TYR A 85 -0.63 6.16 -10.51
C TYR A 85 -1.29 5.24 -11.54
N THR A 86 -0.89 5.34 -12.81
CA THR A 86 -1.38 4.47 -13.89
C THR A 86 -0.98 3.01 -13.67
N TYR A 87 0.28 2.74 -13.32
CA TYR A 87 0.72 1.37 -13.00
C TYR A 87 -0.04 0.77 -11.81
N GLN A 88 -0.27 1.55 -10.76
CA GLN A 88 -1.00 1.06 -9.58
C GLN A 88 -2.50 0.87 -9.84
N ARG A 89 -3.10 1.62 -10.76
CA ARG A 89 -4.47 1.32 -11.19
C ARG A 89 -4.53 0.06 -12.02
N ALA A 90 -3.54 -0.15 -12.90
CA ALA A 90 -3.44 -1.36 -13.70
C ALA A 90 -3.21 -2.60 -12.83
N MET A 91 -2.52 -2.48 -11.69
CA MET A 91 -2.24 -3.61 -10.78
C MET A 91 -3.41 -4.02 -9.89
N ALA A 92 -4.51 -3.27 -9.88
CA ALA A 92 -5.62 -3.49 -8.95
C ALA A 92 -6.17 -4.92 -9.07
N ASP A 93 -6.31 -5.42 -10.30
CA ASP A 93 -6.88 -6.73 -10.59
C ASP A 93 -5.97 -7.89 -10.14
N GLU A 94 -4.66 -7.68 -10.05
CA GLU A 94 -3.71 -8.68 -9.53
C GLU A 94 -3.41 -8.53 -8.04
N VAL A 95 -3.33 -7.30 -7.52
CA VAL A 95 -2.93 -7.07 -6.12
C VAL A 95 -4.07 -7.36 -5.17
N VAL A 96 -5.32 -7.03 -5.53
CA VAL A 96 -6.47 -7.23 -4.66
C VAL A 96 -6.66 -8.70 -4.30
N PRO A 97 -6.74 -9.65 -5.26
CA PRO A 97 -6.86 -11.06 -4.94
C PRO A 97 -5.67 -11.61 -4.15
N ALA A 98 -4.46 -11.12 -4.42
CA ALA A 98 -3.26 -11.54 -3.70
C ALA A 98 -3.28 -11.09 -2.24
N VAL A 99 -3.75 -9.87 -1.96
CA VAL A 99 -3.93 -9.34 -0.60
C VAL A 99 -5.06 -10.05 0.12
N GLU A 100 -6.20 -10.28 -0.54
CA GLU A 100 -7.30 -11.06 0.02
C GLU A 100 -6.79 -12.44 0.50
N GLN A 101 -6.08 -13.17 -0.35
CA GLN A 101 -5.50 -14.47 0.00
C GLN A 101 -4.48 -14.39 1.14
N ALA A 102 -3.65 -13.34 1.17
CA ALA A 102 -2.63 -13.17 2.20
C ALA A 102 -3.22 -12.85 3.58
N VAL A 103 -4.33 -12.12 3.61
CA VAL A 103 -4.94 -11.59 4.84
C VAL A 103 -6.15 -12.42 5.29
N GLY A 104 -6.77 -13.20 4.40
CA GLY A 104 -7.97 -13.99 4.69
C GLY A 104 -9.24 -13.16 4.84
N ARG A 105 -9.26 -11.94 4.28
CA ARG A 105 -10.41 -11.02 4.32
C ARG A 105 -10.65 -10.41 2.94
N ARG A 106 -11.92 -10.10 2.65
CA ARG A 106 -12.32 -9.37 1.44
C ARG A 106 -11.71 -7.97 1.42
N VAL A 107 -11.31 -7.48 0.25
CA VAL A 107 -10.91 -6.08 0.07
C VAL A 107 -12.11 -5.31 -0.49
N GLU A 108 -12.60 -4.34 0.27
CA GLU A 108 -13.73 -3.48 -0.11
C GLU A 108 -13.30 -2.27 -0.94
N ALA A 109 -12.09 -1.76 -0.66
CA ALA A 109 -11.52 -0.64 -1.40
C ALA A 109 -9.99 -0.75 -1.45
N PHE A 110 -9.42 -0.30 -2.57
CA PHE A 110 -7.99 -0.19 -2.79
C PHE A 110 -7.64 1.21 -3.27
N MET A 111 -6.63 1.82 -2.67
CA MET A 111 -6.14 3.16 -2.98
C MET A 111 -4.62 3.15 -3.01
N SER A 112 -4.05 3.97 -3.88
CA SER A 112 -2.61 4.11 -4.06
C SER A 112 -2.18 5.56 -4.07
N ALA A 113 -0.99 5.84 -3.57
CA ALA A 113 -0.36 7.15 -3.68
C ALA A 113 1.16 7.03 -3.82
N ASN A 114 1.77 8.03 -4.47
CA ASN A 114 3.22 8.13 -4.61
C ASN A 114 3.69 9.53 -4.22
N HIS A 115 4.88 9.57 -3.66
CA HIS A 115 5.65 10.76 -3.41
C HIS A 115 7.02 10.57 -4.06
N VAL A 116 7.47 11.56 -4.84
CA VAL A 116 8.69 11.43 -5.65
C VAL A 116 9.91 12.09 -5.01
N ASP A 117 9.70 12.91 -3.97
CA ASP A 117 10.76 13.55 -3.20
C ASP A 117 10.25 13.97 -1.80
N PRO A 118 10.45 13.13 -0.75
CA PRO A 118 11.16 11.83 -0.77
C PRO A 118 10.45 10.72 -1.57
N ASP A 119 11.21 9.74 -2.06
CA ASP A 119 10.72 8.59 -2.85
C ASP A 119 10.00 7.56 -1.97
N HIS A 120 8.68 7.67 -1.93
CA HIS A 120 7.80 6.75 -1.22
C HIS A 120 6.57 6.41 -2.06
N ALA A 121 6.05 5.21 -1.85
CA ALA A 121 4.75 4.82 -2.35
C ALA A 121 3.96 4.13 -1.22
N VAL A 122 2.64 4.23 -1.28
CA VAL A 122 1.75 3.57 -0.33
C VAL A 122 0.60 2.92 -1.06
N GLU A 123 0.29 1.69 -0.63
CA GLU A 123 -0.92 0.97 -0.99
C GLU A 123 -1.78 0.84 0.26
N VAL A 124 -3.07 1.18 0.15
CA VAL A 124 -4.04 1.14 1.25
C VAL A 124 -5.22 0.29 0.84
N PHE A 125 -5.58 -0.65 1.70
CA PHE A 125 -6.70 -1.58 1.51
C PHE A 125 -7.66 -1.45 2.69
N ILE A 126 -8.94 -1.29 2.37
CA ILE A 126 -10.03 -1.44 3.35
C ILE A 126 -10.51 -2.88 3.28
N LEU A 127 -10.47 -3.56 4.42
CA LEU A 127 -10.77 -4.97 4.60
C LEU A 127 -12.17 -5.12 5.17
N GLY A 128 -12.97 -5.96 4.54
CA GLY A 128 -14.32 -6.32 4.97
C GLY A 128 -14.35 -7.64 5.73
N ASP A 129 -15.35 -8.45 5.40
CA ASP A 129 -15.61 -9.76 5.99
C ASP A 129 -14.47 -10.77 5.71
N PRO A 130 -14.34 -11.83 6.54
CA PRO A 130 -13.50 -12.98 6.24
C PRO A 130 -13.83 -13.62 4.88
N LEU A 131 -12.82 -14.21 4.23
CA LEU A 131 -12.98 -14.99 2.99
C LEU A 131 -13.66 -16.35 3.20
#